data_AF-A0AA35RJQ5-F1
#
_entry.id   AF-A0AA35RJQ5-F1
#
_cell.length_a   1.000
_cell.length_b   1.000
_cell.length_c   1.000
_cell.angle_alpha   90.00
_cell.angle_beta   90.00
_cell.angle_gamma   90.00
#
_symmetry.space_group_name_H-M   'P 1'
#
loop_
_entity.id
_entity.type
_entity.pdbx_description
1 polymer ?
#
loop_
_entity_poly.entity_id
_entity_poly.type
_entity_poly.pdbx_seq_one_letter_code
_entity_poly.pdbx_strand_id
1 'polypeptide(L)'
;MGIEIDDRSFEPTYRVVNGKGKIISDLAKEAKQANTVYLATDPDREGEAISWHLMEAAKIPPNKGQAGRIPRDNAGRYRRGVRQPA
;
A
#
# COMPACT_ATOMS: atom_id res chain seq x y z
N MET A 1 18.08 -28.00 7.77
CA MET A 1 17.55 -28.19 6.40
C MET A 1 18.16 -27.09 5.55
N GLY A 2 19.03 -27.45 4.61
CA GLY A 2 19.76 -26.52 3.75
C GLY A 2 19.04 -26.37 2.41
N ILE A 3 18.90 -25.13 1.96
CA ILE A 3 18.45 -24.81 0.62
C ILE A 3 19.73 -24.41 -0.12
N GLU A 4 20.25 -25.27 -1.00
CA GLU A 4 21.27 -24.87 -1.96
C GLU A 4 20.59 -23.99 -3.01
N ILE A 5 21.02 -22.74 -3.09
CA ILE A 5 20.49 -21.75 -4.03
C ILE A 5 21.55 -21.58 -5.11
N ASP A 6 21.33 -22.23 -6.25
CA ASP A 6 22.21 -22.18 -7.41
C ASP A 6 22.01 -20.81 -8.09
N ASP A 7 22.93 -19.88 -7.83
CA ASP A 7 23.35 -18.74 -8.64
C ASP A 7 22.31 -17.87 -9.39
N ARG A 8 21.06 -17.78 -8.91
CA ARG A 8 20.10 -16.75 -9.33
C ARG A 8 18.85 -16.71 -8.43
N SER A 9 18.86 -15.72 -7.55
CA SER A 9 17.72 -14.89 -7.11
C SER A 9 16.35 -15.57 -7.14
N PHE A 10 15.78 -15.88 -5.98
CA PHE A 10 14.34 -16.13 -5.85
C PHE A 10 13.58 -14.84 -6.20
N GLU A 11 13.34 -14.60 -7.50
CA GLU A 11 12.59 -13.44 -8.02
C GLU A 11 11.12 -13.83 -8.25
N PRO A 12 10.22 -13.49 -7.32
CA PRO A 12 8.79 -13.76 -7.49
C PRO A 12 8.20 -12.88 -8.60
N THR A 13 7.37 -13.47 -9.45
CA THR A 13 6.59 -12.75 -10.46
C THR A 13 5.22 -12.37 -9.89
N TYR A 14 4.97 -11.08 -9.71
CA TYR A 14 3.68 -10.58 -9.21
C TYR A 14 2.78 -10.12 -10.36
N ARG A 15 1.49 -10.45 -10.28
CA ARG A 15 0.46 -10.01 -11.23
C ARG A 15 -0.79 -9.56 -10.47
N VAL A 16 -1.40 -8.46 -10.91
CA VAL A 16 -2.71 -8.04 -10.42
C VAL A 16 -3.75 -9.09 -10.79
N VAL A 17 -4.56 -9.51 -9.81
CA VAL A 17 -5.63 -10.49 -10.01
C VAL A 17 -6.63 -9.98 -11.05
N ASN A 18 -7.07 -10.87 -11.94
CA ASN A 18 -8.08 -10.56 -12.95
C ASN A 18 -9.33 -9.94 -12.30
N GLY A 19 -9.85 -8.86 -12.88
CA GLY A 19 -11.01 -8.13 -12.35
C GLY A 19 -10.71 -7.09 -11.27
N LYS A 20 -9.48 -7.04 -10.71
CA LYS A 20 -9.08 -6.00 -9.73
C LYS A 20 -8.35 -4.80 -10.36
N GLY A 21 -8.10 -4.82 -11.67
CA GLY A 21 -7.40 -3.74 -12.38
C GLY A 21 -8.08 -2.36 -12.29
N LYS A 22 -9.43 -2.33 -12.26
CA LYS A 22 -10.18 -1.07 -12.07
C LYS A 22 -9.91 -0.44 -10.70
N ILE A 23 -9.92 -1.26 -9.65
CA ILE A 23 -9.64 -0.81 -8.28
C ILE A 23 -8.23 -0.21 -8.19
N ILE A 24 -7.23 -0.88 -8.76
CA ILE A 24 -5.85 -0.37 -8.78
C ILE A 24 -5.76 0.95 -9.55
N SER A 25 -6.48 1.07 -10.67
CA SER A 25 -6.49 2.29 -11.48
C SER A 25 -7.14 3.46 -10.73
N ASP A 26 -8.25 3.21 -10.04
CA ASP A 26 -8.95 4.18 -9.21
C ASP A 26 -8.05 4.62 -8.02
N LEU A 27 -7.42 3.66 -7.32
CA LEU A 27 -6.46 3.94 -6.25
C LEU A 27 -5.28 4.79 -6.73
N ALA A 28 -4.69 4.47 -7.89
CA ALA A 28 -3.60 5.24 -8.48
C ALA A 28 -4.03 6.67 -8.82
N LYS A 29 -5.26 6.87 -9.29
CA LYS A 29 -5.81 8.19 -9.60
C LYS A 29 -6.02 9.03 -8.35
N GLU A 30 -6.57 8.45 -7.29
CA GLU A 30 -6.76 9.14 -6.01
C GLU A 30 -5.41 9.43 -5.32
N ALA A 31 -4.48 8.47 -5.32
CA ALA A 31 -3.15 8.64 -4.74
C ALA A 31 -2.32 9.74 -5.42
N LYS A 32 -2.52 9.97 -6.73
CA LYS A 32 -1.88 11.10 -7.43
C LYS A 32 -2.35 12.45 -6.93
N GLN A 33 -3.66 12.58 -6.67
CA GLN A 33 -4.28 13.81 -6.17
C GLN A 33 -4.03 14.02 -4.68
N ALA A 34 -3.80 12.95 -3.92
CA ALA A 34 -3.50 13.02 -2.51
C ALA A 34 -2.07 13.51 -2.24
N ASN A 35 -1.95 14.38 -1.23
CA ASN A 35 -0.66 14.76 -0.66
C ASN A 35 -0.03 13.61 0.14
N THR A 36 -0.86 12.83 0.83
CA THR A 36 -0.44 11.72 1.70
C THR A 36 -1.40 10.55 1.55
N VAL A 37 -0.86 9.33 1.46
CA VAL A 37 -1.61 8.08 1.41
C VAL A 37 -1.32 7.28 2.67
N TYR A 38 -2.36 6.95 3.43
CA TYR A 38 -2.26 6.13 4.62
C TYR A 38 -2.55 4.67 4.29
N LEU A 39 -1.63 3.79 4.66
CA LEU A 39 -1.80 2.35 4.55
C LEU A 39 -2.17 1.81 5.92
N ALA A 40 -3.42 1.37 6.05
CA ALA A 40 -4.01 0.93 7.31
C ALA A 40 -4.23 -0.58 7.35
N THR A 41 -3.24 -1.32 6.86
CA THR A 41 -3.16 -2.77 7.03
C THR A 41 -2.75 -3.11 8.47
N ASP A 42 -2.86 -4.38 8.83
CA ASP A 42 -2.43 -4.86 10.14
C ASP A 42 -0.92 -4.65 10.34
N PRO A 43 -0.47 -4.42 11.60
CA PRO A 43 0.93 -4.22 11.93
C PRO A 43 1.67 -5.56 12.06
N ASP A 44 1.51 -6.43 11.06
CA ASP A 44 2.17 -7.72 10.96
C ASP A 44 2.78 -7.93 9.57
N ARG A 45 3.46 -9.06 9.41
CA ARG A 45 4.09 -9.47 8.14
C ARG A 45 3.13 -9.41 6.95
N GLU A 46 1.89 -9.85 7.14
CA GLU A 46 0.92 -9.98 6.06
C GLU A 46 0.42 -8.60 5.66
N GLY A 47 0.15 -7.74 6.64
CA GLY A 47 -0.22 -6.35 6.42
C GLY A 47 0.89 -5.56 5.73
N GLU A 48 2.15 -5.76 6.12
CA GLU A 48 3.30 -5.14 5.43
C GLU A 48 3.41 -5.58 3.97
N ALA A 49 3.26 -6.88 3.69
CA ALA A 49 3.29 -7.41 2.33
C ALA A 49 2.13 -6.86 1.48
N ILE A 50 0.91 -6.78 2.05
CA ILE A 50 -0.25 -6.18 1.37
C ILE A 50 0.00 -4.70 1.07
N SER A 51 0.51 -3.95 2.04
CA SER A 51 0.86 -2.53 1.89
C SER A 51 1.87 -2.32 0.77
N TRP A 52 2.94 -3.12 0.75
CA TRP A 52 3.96 -3.07 -0.29
C TRP A 52 3.36 -3.36 -1.68
N HIS A 53 2.56 -4.42 -1.81
CA HIS A 53 1.91 -4.76 -3.08
C HIS A 53 0.97 -3.67 -3.59
N LEU A 54 0.22 -3.01 -2.70
CA LEU A 54 -0.66 -1.90 -3.07
C LEU A 54 0.14 -0.71 -3.58
N MET A 55 1.27 -0.38 -2.93
CA MET A 55 2.15 0.70 -3.36
C MET A 55 2.74 0.42 -4.74
N GLU A 56 3.25 -0.79 -4.97
CA GLU A 56 3.83 -1.20 -6.26
C GLU A 56 2.76 -1.21 -7.36
N ALA A 57 1.60 -1.82 -7.11
CA ALA A 57 0.53 -1.93 -8.10
C ALA A 57 -0.06 -0.56 -8.48
N ALA A 58 -0.25 0.34 -7.51
CA ALA A 58 -0.81 1.68 -7.73
C ALA A 58 0.27 2.75 -8.01
N LYS A 59 1.56 2.38 -8.07
CA LYS A 59 2.71 3.27 -8.31
C LYS A 59 2.75 4.45 -7.33
N ILE A 60 2.52 4.17 -6.05
CA ILE A 60 2.53 5.16 -4.98
C ILE A 60 3.98 5.35 -4.54
N PRO A 61 4.56 6.55 -4.65
CA PRO A 61 5.94 6.75 -4.26
C PRO A 61 6.08 6.65 -2.72
N PRO A 62 7.22 6.15 -2.21
CA PRO A 62 7.43 5.92 -0.78
C PRO A 62 7.40 7.20 0.05
N ASN A 63 7.64 8.37 -0.55
CA ASN A 63 7.49 9.66 0.12
C ASN A 63 6.03 10.07 0.37
N LYS A 64 5.07 9.48 -0.35
CA LYS A 64 3.62 9.70 -0.17
C LYS A 64 2.97 8.62 0.68
N GLY A 65 3.51 7.40 0.66
CA GLY A 65 3.00 6.26 1.41
C GLY A 65 3.48 6.29 2.87
N GLN A 66 2.56 6.41 3.82
CA GLN A 66 2.86 6.24 5.23
C GLN A 66 2.16 4.99 5.75
N ALA A 67 2.97 3.97 6.05
CA ALA A 67 2.54 2.81 6.82
C ALA A 67 2.51 3.21 8.29
N GLY A 68 1.32 3.20 8.91
CA GLY A 68 1.20 3.63 10.29
C GLY A 68 -0.23 3.94 10.73
N ARG A 69 -0.37 4.25 12.02
CA ARG A 69 -1.67 4.57 12.62
C ARG A 69 -2.24 5.83 11.99
N ILE A 70 -3.38 5.70 11.29
CA ILE A 70 -4.14 6.85 10.79
C ILE A 70 -4.45 7.78 11.99
N PRO A 71 -4.21 9.10 11.85
CA PRO A 71 -4.59 10.07 12.87
C PRO A 71 -6.07 9.95 13.24
N ARG A 72 -6.33 9.72 14.53
CA ARG A 72 -7.69 9.72 15.08
C ARG A 72 -8.10 11.15 15.44
N ASP A 73 -9.38 11.46 15.26
CA ASP A 73 -9.94 12.67 15.87
C ASP A 73 -10.03 12.51 17.41
N ASN A 74 -10.32 13.60 18.13
CA ASN A 74 -10.48 13.57 19.60
C ASN A 74 -11.62 12.65 20.07
N ALA A 75 -12.49 12.19 19.16
CA ALA A 75 -13.56 11.23 19.42
C ALA A 75 -13.14 9.78 19.10
N GLY A 76 -11.86 9.54 18.79
CA GLY A 76 -11.32 8.22 18.49
C GLY A 76 -11.71 7.67 17.10
N ARG A 77 -12.37 8.46 16.26
CA ARG A 77 -12.78 8.06 14.91
C ARG A 77 -11.67 8.34 13.91
N TYR A 78 -11.52 7.42 12.96
CA TYR A 78 -10.69 7.65 11.79
C TYR A 78 -11.24 8.84 11.01
N ARG A 79 -10.41 9.86 10.77
CA ARG A 79 -10.81 11.03 9.99
C ARG A 79 -11.21 10.58 8.59
N ARG A 80 -12.50 10.60 8.32
CA ARG A 80 -13.09 10.22 7.03
C ARG A 80 -12.59 11.21 5.97
N GLY A 81 -11.70 10.75 5.11
CA GLY A 81 -11.19 11.53 3.98
C GLY A 81 -10.16 12.58 4.41
N VAL A 82 -8.88 12.23 4.28
CA VAL A 82 -7.80 13.23 4.24
C VAL A 82 -7.87 13.94 2.89
N ARG A 83 -8.82 14.86 2.73
CA ARG A 83 -8.58 16.05 1.91
C ARG A 83 -7.80 16.99 2.82
N GLN A 84 -6.49 17.10 2.60
CA GLN A 84 -5.73 18.22 3.16
C GLN A 84 -6.31 19.52 2.57
N PRO A 85 -6.46 20.60 3.37
CA PRO A 85 -6.76 21.91 2.83
C PRO A 85 -5.58 22.41 1.98
N ALA A 86 -5.90 23.35 1.07
CA ALA A 86 -4.98 23.97 0.11
C ALA A 86 -3.74 24.60 0.77
#